data_AF-A0A0E4C7V4-F1
#
_entry.id   AF-A0A0E4C7V4-F1
#
_cell.length_a   1.000
_cell.length_b   1.000
_cell.length_c   1.000
_cell.angle_alpha   90.00
_cell.angle_beta   90.00
_cell.angle_gamma   90.00
#
_symmetry.space_group_name_H-M   'P 1'
#
loop_
_entity.id
_entity.type
_entity.pdbx_description
1 polymer ?
#
loop_
_entity_poly.entity_id
_entity_poly.type
_entity_poly.pdbx_seq_one_letter_code
_entity_poly.pdbx_strand_id
1 'polypeptide(L)'
;MDKEQKIGQHYLQTGVLGAYETTEVVHEEMENGRAAPCFEDALVCFDTDQTTAQRSMVIEGRRFRICSVFPPQADHTPTDRLLEVIDAELKKEAHTA
;
A
#
# COMPACT_ATOMS: atom_id res chain seq x y z
N MET A 1 -12.21 20.69 22.11
CA MET A 1 -12.59 19.51 21.32
C MET A 1 -12.03 18.29 22.01
N ASP A 2 -12.88 17.32 22.25
CA ASP A 2 -12.50 16.01 22.78
C ASP A 2 -11.60 15.24 21.77
N LYS A 3 -10.82 14.27 22.25
CA LYS A 3 -9.87 13.49 21.44
C LYS A 3 -10.59 12.71 20.34
N GLU A 4 -11.76 12.15 20.61
CA GLU A 4 -12.54 11.38 19.62
C GLU A 4 -13.09 12.31 18.54
N GLN A 5 -13.50 13.53 18.91
CA GLN A 5 -13.90 14.55 17.93
C GLN A 5 -12.75 14.97 17.00
N LYS A 6 -11.52 15.10 17.51
CA LYS A 6 -10.34 15.40 16.68
C LYS A 6 -10.07 14.29 15.66
N ILE A 7 -10.12 13.05 16.11
CA ILE A 7 -9.91 11.87 15.26
C ILE A 7 -11.01 11.78 14.20
N GLY A 8 -12.27 11.96 14.57
CA GLY A 8 -13.39 11.98 13.63
C GLY A 8 -13.27 13.07 12.56
N GLN A 9 -12.87 14.28 12.95
CA GLN A 9 -12.65 15.37 11.98
C GLN A 9 -11.50 15.08 11.03
N HIS A 10 -10.42 14.45 11.50
CA HIS A 10 -9.29 14.07 10.65
C HIS A 10 -9.72 13.08 9.55
N TYR A 11 -10.52 12.07 9.88
CA TYR A 11 -11.03 11.12 8.87
C TYR A 11 -11.99 11.78 7.88
N LEU A 12 -12.84 12.71 8.35
CA LEU A 12 -13.72 13.47 7.46
C LEU A 12 -12.96 14.40 6.51
N GLN A 13 -11.86 15.01 6.96
CA GLN A 13 -11.05 15.92 6.14
C GLN A 13 -10.17 15.19 5.13
N THR A 14 -9.59 14.05 5.52
CA THR A 14 -8.66 13.29 4.68
C THR A 14 -9.37 12.28 3.77
N GLY A 15 -10.62 11.92 4.06
CA GLY A 15 -11.38 10.89 3.33
C GLY A 15 -10.88 9.47 3.58
N VAL A 16 -9.98 9.26 4.55
CA VAL A 16 -9.46 7.95 4.92
C VAL A 16 -10.54 7.16 5.66
N LEU A 17 -10.86 5.96 5.17
CA LEU A 17 -11.85 5.07 5.76
C LEU A 17 -11.15 3.93 6.51
N GLY A 18 -11.25 3.91 7.84
CA GLY A 18 -10.79 2.81 8.69
C GLY A 18 -9.59 3.14 9.60
N ALA A 19 -9.18 2.16 10.40
CA ALA A 19 -8.05 2.24 11.31
C ALA A 19 -6.72 2.15 10.54
N TYR A 20 -6.48 3.11 9.64
CA TYR A 20 -5.16 3.34 9.08
C TYR A 20 -4.41 4.28 10.01
N GLU A 21 -3.26 3.81 10.51
CA GLU A 21 -2.30 4.68 11.16
C GLU A 21 -1.62 5.49 10.06
N THR A 22 -1.83 6.81 10.05
CA THR A 22 -1.15 7.75 9.16
C THR A 22 0.29 7.92 9.62
N THR A 23 1.04 6.82 9.71
CA THR A 23 2.48 6.91 9.80
C THR A 23 2.93 7.58 8.53
N GLU A 24 3.40 8.83 8.66
CA GLU A 24 3.92 9.57 7.52
C GLU A 24 5.13 8.81 6.95
N VAL A 25 5.32 8.92 5.64
CA VAL A 25 6.54 8.44 5.01
C VAL A 25 7.70 9.20 5.64
N VAL A 26 8.64 8.47 6.24
CA VAL A 26 9.78 9.08 6.95
C VAL A 26 10.75 9.67 5.92
N HIS A 27 10.96 8.96 4.81
CA HIS A 27 11.68 9.41 3.63
C HIS A 27 11.40 8.50 2.42
N GLU A 28 11.75 8.97 1.22
CA GLU A 28 11.79 8.13 0.02
C GLU A 28 13.24 7.70 -0.25
N GLU A 29 13.48 6.39 -0.37
CA GLU A 29 14.76 5.88 -0.85
C GLU A 29 14.76 5.79 -2.36
N MET A 30 15.82 6.32 -2.97
CA MET A 30 16.02 6.27 -4.42
C MET A 30 17.30 5.52 -4.73
N GLU A 31 17.18 4.40 -5.45
CA GLU A 31 18.32 3.61 -5.90
C GLU A 31 18.09 3.12 -7.34
N ASN A 32 19.05 3.38 -8.22
CA ASN A 32 18.98 2.98 -9.64
C ASN A 32 17.69 3.41 -10.37
N GLY A 33 17.14 4.59 -10.03
CA GLY A 33 15.90 5.12 -10.60
C GLY A 33 14.62 4.50 -10.04
N ARG A 34 14.71 3.57 -9.08
CA ARG A 34 13.58 3.06 -8.31
C ARG A 34 13.41 3.91 -7.05
N ALA A 35 12.17 4.25 -6.73
CA ALA A 35 11.81 4.95 -5.51
C ALA A 35 10.91 4.06 -4.66
N ALA A 36 11.14 4.02 -3.35
CA ALA A 36 10.23 3.37 -2.42
C ALA A 36 9.98 4.24 -1.18
N PRO A 37 8.72 4.33 -0.71
CA PRO A 37 8.42 4.99 0.55
C PRO A 37 8.97 4.14 1.71
N CYS A 38 9.78 4.75 2.57
CA CYS A 38 10.31 4.12 3.77
C CYS A 38 9.54 4.59 4.99
N PHE A 39 9.03 3.62 5.75
CA PHE A 39 8.37 3.83 7.04
C PHE A 39 9.30 3.33 8.14
N GLU A 40 9.17 3.85 9.35
CA GLU A 40 10.04 3.47 10.48
C GLU A 40 9.97 1.97 10.80
N ASP A 41 8.82 1.34 10.54
CA ASP A 41 8.59 -0.09 10.75
C ASP A 41 8.83 -0.95 9.49
N ALA A 42 9.35 -0.35 8.42
CA ALA A 42 9.60 -0.97 7.14
C ALA A 42 11.10 -0.96 6.77
N LEU A 43 11.55 -2.07 6.19
CA LEU A 43 12.86 -2.22 5.57
C LEU A 43 12.65 -2.48 4.08
N VAL A 44 13.26 -1.65 3.23
CA VAL A 44 13.25 -1.84 1.78
C VAL A 44 14.66 -2.17 1.31
N CYS A 45 14.79 -3.19 0.46
CA CYS A 45 16.05 -3.59 -0.17
C CYS A 45 15.89 -3.55 -1.69
N PHE A 46 16.75 -2.81 -2.39
CA PHE A 46 16.78 -2.76 -3.85
C PHE A 46 17.89 -3.68 -4.38
N ASP A 47 17.53 -4.92 -4.71
CA ASP A 47 18.44 -5.85 -5.36
C ASP A 47 18.45 -5.66 -6.88
N THR A 48 19.40 -6.31 -7.57
CA THR A 48 19.51 -6.25 -9.04
C THR A 48 18.27 -6.82 -9.72
N ASP A 49 17.74 -7.91 -9.18
CA ASP A 49 16.65 -8.68 -9.82
C ASP A 49 15.28 -8.40 -9.23
N GLN A 50 15.20 -7.75 -8.05
CA GLN A 50 13.93 -7.49 -7.38
C GLN A 50 14.08 -6.38 -6.32
N THR A 51 12.94 -5.84 -5.88
CA THR A 51 12.86 -5.01 -4.68
C THR A 51 12.09 -5.78 -3.61
N THR A 52 12.63 -5.88 -2.40
CA THR A 52 11.95 -6.53 -1.29
C THR A 52 11.58 -5.48 -0.24
N ALA A 53 10.33 -5.47 0.20
CA ALA A 53 9.87 -4.64 1.31
C ALA A 53 9.41 -5.55 2.46
N GLN A 54 9.91 -5.31 3.66
CA GLN A 54 9.54 -6.03 4.87
C GLN A 54 8.97 -5.06 5.88
N ARG A 55 7.79 -5.35 6.45
CA ARG A 55 7.16 -4.52 7.47
C ARG A 55 6.75 -5.36 8.66
N SER A 56 7.02 -4.88 9.87
CA SER A 56 6.58 -5.52 11.11
C SER A 56 5.44 -4.73 11.74
N MET A 57 4.23 -5.27 11.68
CA MET A 57 3.03 -4.61 12.22
C MET A 57 2.58 -5.31 13.50
N VAL A 58 2.15 -4.54 14.50
CA VAL A 58 1.51 -5.08 15.70
C VAL A 58 0.02 -4.76 15.64
N ILE A 59 -0.80 -5.80 15.46
CA ILE A 59 -2.26 -5.69 15.34
C ILE A 59 -2.86 -6.49 16.49
N GLU A 60 -3.64 -5.82 17.35
CA GLU A 60 -4.29 -6.43 18.52
C GLU A 60 -3.33 -7.25 19.42
N GLY A 61 -2.12 -6.75 19.62
CA GLY A 61 -1.08 -7.40 20.45
C GLY A 61 -0.37 -8.58 19.78
N ARG A 62 -0.70 -8.90 18.52
CA ARG A 62 0.03 -9.90 17.71
C ARG A 62 0.95 -9.22 16.72
N ARG A 63 2.17 -9.75 16.57
CA ARG A 63 3.14 -9.26 15.58
C ARG A 63 2.99 -10.01 14.26
N PHE A 64 2.75 -9.26 13.19
CA PHE A 64 2.69 -9.74 11.82
C PHE A 64 3.93 -9.24 11.08
N ARG A 65 4.59 -10.13 10.34
CA ARG A 65 5.67 -9.77 9.43
C ARG A 65 5.17 -9.91 8.00
N ILE A 66 5.08 -8.79 7.31
CA ILE A 66 4.67 -8.72 5.90
C ILE A 66 5.94 -8.60 5.07
N CYS A 67 6.11 -9.50 4.10
CA CYS A 67 7.20 -9.44 3.13
C CYS A 67 6.60 -9.36 1.73
N SER A 68 6.87 -8.25 1.04
CA SER A 68 6.47 -8.02 -0.34
C SER A 68 7.71 -8.09 -1.23
N VAL A 69 7.56 -8.72 -2.39
CA VAL A 69 8.60 -8.82 -3.41
C VAL A 69 8.05 -8.21 -4.70
N PHE A 70 8.77 -7.25 -5.24
CA PHE A 70 8.43 -6.53 -6.46
C PHE A 70 9.48 -6.83 -7.53
N PRO A 71 9.07 -7.12 -8.77
CA PRO A 71 10.00 -7.26 -9.87
C PRO A 71 10.69 -5.90 -10.16
N PRO A 72 11.86 -5.90 -10.83
CA PRO A 72 12.65 -4.69 -11.06
C PRO A 72 12.00 -3.79 -12.12
N GLN A 73 11.25 -4.41 -13.03
CA GLN A 73 10.29 -3.80 -13.93
C GLN A 73 8.98 -4.57 -13.80
N ALA A 74 7.91 -3.88 -13.44
CA ALA A 74 6.57 -4.43 -13.51
C ALA A 74 5.95 -3.96 -14.82
N ASP A 75 5.56 -4.89 -15.69
CA ASP A 75 4.83 -4.55 -16.92
C ASP A 75 3.47 -3.91 -16.59
N HIS A 76 2.92 -4.24 -15.42
CA HIS A 76 1.63 -3.79 -14.93
C HIS A 76 1.73 -3.57 -13.42
N THR A 77 1.26 -2.42 -12.93
CA THR A 77 1.11 -2.18 -11.50
C THR A 77 0.00 -3.08 -10.92
N PRO A 78 -0.03 -3.30 -9.59
CA PRO A 78 -1.16 -3.98 -8.96
C PRO A 78 -2.51 -3.32 -9.28
N THR A 79 -2.52 -1.99 -9.44
CA THR A 79 -3.70 -1.23 -9.87
C THR A 79 -4.09 -1.56 -11.30
N ASP A 80 -3.14 -1.61 -12.24
CA ASP A 80 -3.43 -1.96 -13.64
C ASP A 80 -4.07 -3.35 -13.73
N ARG A 81 -3.52 -4.33 -12.99
CA ARG A 81 -4.09 -5.68 -12.91
C ARG A 81 -5.49 -5.70 -12.31
N LEU A 82 -5.74 -4.89 -11.27
CA LEU A 82 -7.06 -4.79 -10.67
C LEU A 82 -8.09 -4.24 -11.67
N LEU A 83 -7.71 -3.20 -12.42
CA LEU A 83 -8.56 -2.61 -13.45
C LEU A 83 -8.85 -3.60 -14.59
N GLU A 84 -7.85 -4.37 -15.04
CA GLU A 84 -8.05 -5.42 -16.03
C GLU A 84 -9.08 -6.48 -15.58
N VAL A 85 -9.04 -6.87 -14.30
CA VAL A 85 -10.00 -7.83 -13.74
C VAL A 85 -11.41 -7.23 -13.71
N ILE A 86 -11.53 -5.97 -13.30
CA ILE A 86 -12.83 -5.25 -13.29
C ILE A 86 -13.40 -5.18 -14.70
N ASP A 87 -12.60 -4.74 -15.69
CA ASP A 87 -13.01 -4.64 -17.08
C ASP A 87 -13.41 -6.00 -17.67
N ALA A 88 -12.69 -7.06 -17.31
CA ALA A 88 -13.01 -8.42 -17.75
C ALA A 88 -14.36 -8.89 -17.18
N GLU A 89 -14.67 -8.57 -15.93
CA GLU A 89 -15.93 -8.97 -15.30
C GLU A 89 -17.12 -8.17 -15.88
N LEU A 90 -16.97 -6.86 -16.04
CA LEU A 90 -17.99 -6.01 -16.67
C LEU A 90 -18.31 -6.45 -18.11
N LYS A 91 -17.29 -6.89 -18.87
CA LYS A 91 -17.51 -7.44 -20.22
C LYS A 91 -18.32 -8.73 -20.20
N LYS A 92 -18.13 -9.62 -19.21
CA LYS A 92 -18.93 -10.84 -19.07
C LYS A 92 -20.38 -10.50 -18.77
N GLU A 93 -20.63 -9.57 -17.86
CA GLU A 93 -21.99 -9.14 -17.51
C GLU A 93 -22.73 -8.55 -18.72
N ALA A 94 -22.05 -7.74 -19.54
CA ALA A 94 -22.63 -7.16 -20.75
C ALA A 94 -23.00 -8.18 -21.85
N HIS A 95 -22.38 -9.36 -21.87
CA HIS A 95 -22.69 -10.43 -22.85
C HIS A 95 -23.79 -11.38 -22.36
N THR A 96 -24.26 -11.21 -21.12
CA THR A 96 -25.28 -12.08 -20.50
C THR A 96 -26.66 -11.40 -20.41
N ALA A 97 -26.80 -10.21 -21.01
CA ALA A 97 -28.03 -9.39 -21.02
C ALA A 97 -28.76 -9.45 -22.37
#